data_AF-A0A934EM11-F1
#
_entry.id   AF-A0A934EM11-F1
#
_cell.length_a   1.000
_cell.length_b   1.000
_cell.length_c   1.000
_cell.angle_alpha   90.00
_cell.angle_beta   90.00
_cell.angle_gamma   90.00
#
_symmetry.space_group_name_H-M   'P 1'
#
loop_
_entity.id
_entity.type
_entity.pdbx_description
1 polymer ?
#
loop_
_entity_poly.entity_id
_entity_poly.type
_entity_poly.pdbx_seq_one_letter_code
_entity_poly.pdbx_strand_id
1 'polypeptide(L)'
;MAKITNLSEESCRMSFTHQLSSILTQEGEKPELADALAHKTVSTLTTYDLGPRPFAIAAPSGTDYRFFIDHKGADCVLTLFGRRKGFISYTNNLTYIATEIVPDCACAE
;
A
#
# COMPACT_ATOMS: atom_id res chain seq x y z
N MET A 1 3.33 12.67 -5.36
CA MET A 1 3.06 11.24 -5.63
C MET A 1 4.30 10.65 -6.24
N ALA A 2 4.70 9.48 -5.75
CA ALA A 2 5.94 8.82 -6.13
C ALA A 2 5.69 7.35 -6.43
N LYS A 3 6.72 6.65 -6.89
CA LYS A 3 6.81 5.20 -7.01
C LYS A 3 8.05 4.70 -6.29
N ILE A 4 7.97 3.50 -5.72
CA ILE A 4 9.17 2.83 -5.17
C ILE A 4 10.05 2.37 -6.34
N THR A 5 11.33 2.72 -6.29
CA THR A 5 12.28 2.42 -7.37
C THR A 5 13.13 1.18 -7.10
N ASN A 6 13.24 0.76 -5.84
CA ASN A 6 14.06 -0.37 -5.42
C ASN A 6 13.25 -1.54 -4.83
N LEU A 7 11.99 -1.72 -5.25
CA LEU A 7 11.11 -2.79 -4.74
C LEU A 7 11.62 -4.21 -5.08
N SER A 8 12.55 -4.35 -6.02
CA SER A 8 13.25 -5.60 -6.32
C SER A 8 14.27 -5.99 -5.25
N GLU A 9 14.77 -5.03 -4.47
CA GLU A 9 15.70 -5.26 -3.36
C GLU A 9 14.97 -5.93 -2.19
N GLU A 10 15.63 -6.89 -1.56
CA GLU A 10 15.00 -7.71 -0.51
C GLU A 10 14.58 -6.89 0.72
N SER A 11 15.42 -5.96 1.17
CA SER A 11 15.14 -5.07 2.30
C SER A 11 13.88 -4.24 2.07
N CYS A 12 13.84 -3.48 0.97
CA CYS A 12 12.66 -2.70 0.60
C CYS A 12 11.43 -3.58 0.42
N ARG A 13 11.56 -4.73 -0.25
CA ARG A 13 10.46 -5.66 -0.46
C ARG A 13 9.86 -6.16 0.84
N MET A 14 10.69 -6.56 1.81
CA MET A 14 10.23 -7.03 3.12
C MET A 14 9.54 -5.89 3.89
N SER A 15 10.16 -4.72 3.96
CA SER A 15 9.60 -3.54 4.62
C SER A 15 8.25 -3.13 4.03
N PHE A 16 8.16 -3.05 2.69
CA PHE A 16 6.91 -2.74 2.01
C PHE A 16 5.83 -3.77 2.28
N THR A 17 6.16 -5.06 2.18
CA THR A 17 5.21 -6.16 2.44
C THR A 17 4.69 -6.08 3.87
N HIS A 18 5.57 -5.88 4.84
CA HIS A 18 5.23 -5.78 6.25
C HIS A 18 4.31 -4.58 6.52
N GLN A 19 4.64 -3.39 6.02
CA GLN A 19 3.82 -2.20 6.25
C GLN A 19 2.44 -2.32 5.59
N LEU A 20 2.38 -2.84 4.36
CA LEU A 20 1.13 -3.06 3.68
C LEU A 20 0.25 -4.09 4.41
N SER A 21 0.82 -5.21 4.86
CA SER A 21 0.11 -6.22 5.65
C SER A 21 -0.39 -5.67 6.98
N SER A 22 0.44 -4.88 7.68
CA SER A 22 0.08 -4.21 8.92
C SER A 22 -1.15 -3.30 8.73
N ILE A 23 -1.14 -2.42 7.72
CA ILE A 23 -2.28 -1.54 7.42
C ILE A 23 -3.54 -2.37 7.10
N LEU A 24 -3.45 -3.38 6.24
CA LEU A 24 -4.59 -4.21 5.88
C LEU A 24 -5.19 -4.94 7.10
N THR A 25 -4.33 -5.44 7.99
CA THR A 25 -4.75 -6.08 9.24
C THR A 25 -5.44 -5.10 10.18
N GLN A 26 -4.89 -3.89 10.35
CA GLN A 26 -5.51 -2.83 11.15
C GLN A 26 -6.89 -2.44 10.60
N GLU A 27 -7.06 -2.48 9.29
CA GLU A 27 -8.35 -2.24 8.62
C GLU A 27 -9.34 -3.42 8.73
N GLY A 28 -8.96 -4.50 9.38
CA GLY A 28 -9.83 -5.64 9.68
C GLY A 28 -9.75 -6.80 8.70
N GLU A 29 -8.72 -6.86 7.85
CA GLU A 29 -8.37 -8.12 7.17
C GLU A 29 -7.80 -9.12 8.16
N LYS A 30 -7.97 -10.42 7.87
CA LYS A 30 -7.28 -11.46 8.64
C LYS A 30 -5.78 -11.39 8.37
N PRO A 31 -4.89 -11.59 9.35
CA PRO A 31 -3.44 -11.49 9.16
C PRO A 31 -2.91 -12.31 7.98
N GLU A 32 -3.31 -13.59 7.89
CA GLU A 32 -2.91 -14.47 6.79
C GLU A 32 -3.34 -13.96 5.40
N LEU A 33 -4.50 -13.32 5.34
CA LEU A 33 -5.02 -12.74 4.10
C LEU A 33 -4.32 -11.42 3.76
N ALA A 34 -4.04 -10.59 4.77
CA ALA A 34 -3.29 -9.36 4.63
C ALA A 34 -1.88 -9.62 4.08
N ASP A 35 -1.18 -10.63 4.61
CA ASP A 35 0.14 -11.07 4.12
C ASP A 35 0.07 -11.52 2.66
N ALA A 36 -0.91 -12.38 2.32
CA ALA A 36 -1.08 -12.86 0.95
C ALA A 36 -1.38 -11.72 -0.04
N LEU A 37 -2.21 -10.75 0.36
CA LEU A 37 -2.51 -9.56 -0.44
C LEU A 37 -1.28 -8.67 -0.60
N ALA A 38 -0.47 -8.49 0.45
CA ALA A 38 0.75 -7.71 0.39
C ALA A 38 1.77 -8.34 -0.56
N HIS A 39 2.03 -9.65 -0.46
CA HIS A 39 2.91 -10.38 -1.38
C HIS A 39 2.43 -10.31 -2.83
N LYS A 40 1.12 -10.48 -3.07
CA LYS A 40 0.55 -10.34 -4.41
C LYS A 40 0.73 -8.93 -4.97
N THR A 41 0.59 -7.91 -4.12
CA THR A 41 0.75 -6.51 -4.51
C THR A 41 2.19 -6.23 -4.90
N VAL A 42 3.17 -6.67 -4.09
CA VAL A 42 4.60 -6.61 -4.45
C VAL A 42 4.85 -7.25 -5.81
N SER A 43 4.37 -8.48 -6.03
CA SER A 43 4.54 -9.16 -7.31
C SER A 43 3.93 -8.39 -8.48
N THR A 44 2.80 -7.72 -8.26
CA THR A 44 2.15 -6.89 -9.29
C THR A 44 2.99 -5.64 -9.59
N LEU A 45 3.46 -4.94 -8.56
CA LEU A 45 4.24 -3.70 -8.70
C LEU A 45 5.65 -3.93 -9.25
N THR A 46 6.25 -5.10 -9.02
CA THR A 46 7.52 -5.47 -9.65
C THR A 46 7.35 -5.93 -11.10
N THR A 47 6.19 -6.48 -11.46
CA THR A 47 5.91 -6.95 -12.83
C THR A 47 5.46 -5.81 -13.74
N TYR A 48 4.65 -4.88 -13.21
CA TYR A 48 4.06 -3.78 -13.96
C TYR A 48 4.52 -2.45 -13.38
N ASP A 49 5.23 -1.66 -14.17
CA ASP A 49 5.56 -0.27 -13.80
C ASP A 49 4.30 0.60 -13.91
N LEU A 50 3.67 0.87 -12.78
CA LEU A 50 2.49 1.73 -12.69
C LEU A 50 2.86 3.23 -12.72
N GLY A 51 4.14 3.59 -12.65
CA GLY A 51 4.56 4.96 -12.41
C GLY A 51 4.14 5.47 -11.02
N PRO A 52 4.14 6.78 -10.78
CA PRO A 52 3.72 7.41 -9.52
C PRO A 52 2.18 7.45 -9.36
N ARG A 53 1.50 6.33 -9.62
CA ARG A 53 0.04 6.26 -9.63
C ARG A 53 -0.50 5.57 -8.39
N PRO A 54 -1.71 5.95 -7.94
CA PRO A 54 -2.44 5.14 -6.98
C PRO A 54 -2.65 3.71 -7.50
N PHE A 55 -2.64 2.74 -6.60
CA PHE A 55 -3.00 1.36 -6.88
C PHE A 55 -4.12 0.89 -5.96
N ALA A 56 -4.86 -0.11 -6.42
CA ALA A 56 -6.00 -0.66 -5.70
C ALA A 56 -5.76 -2.13 -5.36
N ILE A 57 -6.19 -2.55 -4.17
CA ILE A 57 -6.17 -3.93 -3.72
C ILE A 57 -7.62 -4.35 -3.46
N ALA A 58 -8.12 -5.29 -4.26
CA ALA A 58 -9.40 -5.92 -4.02
C ALA A 58 -9.21 -7.11 -3.07
N ALA A 59 -9.70 -6.99 -1.85
CA ALA A 59 -9.62 -8.04 -0.84
C ALA A 59 -10.81 -9.01 -0.93
N PRO A 60 -10.60 -10.32 -0.71
CA PRO A 60 -11.68 -11.32 -0.62
C PRO A 60 -12.74 -11.04 0.44
N SER A 61 -12.48 -10.15 1.40
CA SER A 61 -13.46 -9.66 2.37
C SER A 61 -14.59 -8.81 1.75
N GLY A 62 -14.48 -8.50 0.45
CA GLY A 62 -15.37 -7.57 -0.25
C GLY A 62 -14.97 -6.09 -0.06
N THR A 63 -13.74 -5.83 0.37
CA THR A 63 -13.20 -4.49 0.59
C THR A 63 -12.22 -4.12 -0.52
N ASP A 64 -12.43 -2.98 -1.17
CA ASP A 64 -11.50 -2.34 -2.08
C ASP A 64 -10.66 -1.31 -1.30
N TYR A 65 -9.36 -1.51 -1.25
CA TYR A 65 -8.40 -0.57 -0.67
C TYR A 65 -7.69 0.24 -1.75
N ARG A 66 -7.44 1.53 -1.50
CA ARG A 66 -6.74 2.42 -2.43
C ARG A 66 -5.54 3.04 -1.75
N PHE A 67 -4.38 2.79 -2.33
CA PHE A 67 -3.09 3.24 -1.82
C PHE A 67 -2.38 4.14 -2.82
N PHE A 68 -1.49 4.98 -2.32
CA PHE A 68 -0.44 5.60 -3.12
C PHE A 68 0.86 5.70 -2.32
N ILE A 69 1.96 5.93 -3.04
CA ILE A 69 3.26 6.23 -2.45
C ILE A 69 3.52 7.73 -2.58
N ASP A 70 4.10 8.31 -1.54
CA ASP A 70 4.54 9.70 -1.55
C ASP A 70 5.87 9.87 -0.81
N HIS A 71 6.41 11.08 -0.92
CA HIS A 71 7.56 11.50 -0.15
C HIS A 71 7.15 12.25 1.11
N LYS A 72 7.81 11.93 2.22
CA LYS A 72 7.81 12.78 3.41
C LYS A 72 9.25 13.05 3.82
N GLY A 73 9.79 14.17 3.31
CA GLY A 73 11.21 14.45 3.43
C GLY A 73 12.04 13.47 2.60
N ALA A 74 12.96 12.76 3.24
CA ALA A 74 13.77 11.71 2.59
C ALA A 74 13.06 10.34 2.55
N ASP A 75 11.98 10.17 3.31
CA ASP A 75 11.34 8.87 3.50
C ASP A 75 10.22 8.63 2.47
N CYS A 76 10.07 7.37 2.07
CA CYS A 76 8.93 6.88 1.31
C CYS A 76 7.79 6.54 2.26
N VAL A 77 6.58 6.95 1.89
CA VAL A 77 5.39 6.75 2.71
C VAL A 77 4.31 6.04 1.92
N LEU A 78 3.80 4.96 2.48
CA LEU A 78 2.65 4.20 1.98
C LEU A 78 1.38 4.75 2.63
N THR A 79 0.49 5.29 1.82
CA THR A 79 -0.73 5.95 2.31
C THR A 79 -1.97 5.22 1.82
N LEU A 80 -2.81 4.77 2.74
CA LEU A 80 -4.18 4.34 2.48
C LEU A 80 -5.11 5.55 2.50
N PHE A 81 -5.70 5.90 1.35
CA PHE A 81 -6.54 7.09 1.23
C PHE A 81 -8.01 6.78 0.92
N GLY A 82 -8.32 5.53 0.58
CA GLY A 82 -9.68 5.14 0.28
C GLY A 82 -9.94 3.69 0.64
N ARG A 83 -11.10 3.45 1.22
CA ARG A 83 -11.60 2.11 1.51
C ARG A 83 -13.08 2.05 1.15
N ARG A 84 -13.47 1.05 0.37
CA ARG A 84 -14.87 0.81 0.01
C ARG A 84 -15.25 -0.63 0.31
N LYS A 85 -16.31 -0.85 1.09
CA LYS A 85 -16.85 -2.19 1.37
C LYS A 85 -18.29 -2.24 0.86
N GLY A 86 -18.54 -3.02 -0.19
CA GLY A 86 -19.83 -3.00 -0.89
C GLY A 86 -20.18 -1.61 -1.43
N PHE A 87 -21.35 -1.08 -1.05
CA PHE A 87 -21.84 0.26 -1.47
C PHE A 87 -21.43 1.39 -0.51
N ILE A 88 -20.74 1.09 0.59
CA ILE A 88 -20.31 2.08 1.58
C ILE A 88 -18.90 2.56 1.22
N SER A 89 -18.78 3.83 0.84
CA SER A 89 -17.51 4.50 0.58
C SER A 89 -17.11 5.32 1.80
N TYR A 90 -15.96 5.00 2.40
CA TYR A 90 -15.34 5.85 3.40
C TYR A 90 -14.34 6.75 2.67
N THR A 91 -14.74 8.01 2.43
CA THR A 91 -13.86 9.04 1.89
C THR A 91 -13.75 10.11 2.97
N ASN A 92 -12.73 10.00 3.83
CA ASN A 92 -12.48 11.03 4.83
C ASN A 92 -11.77 12.20 4.13
N ASN A 93 -12.46 13.32 3.93
CA ASN A 93 -12.00 14.42 3.09
C ASN A 93 -10.83 15.25 3.69
N LEU A 94 -10.32 14.91 4.88
CA LEU A 94 -9.26 15.70 5.55
C LEU A 94 -8.10 14.88 6.15
N THR A 95 -8.23 13.57 6.31
CA THR A 95 -7.17 12.72 6.90
C THR A 95 -7.11 11.39 6.17
N TYR A 96 -5.93 11.02 5.67
CA TYR A 96 -5.69 9.67 5.15
C TYR A 96 -6.05 8.63 6.21
N ILE A 97 -6.53 7.47 5.77
CA ILE A 97 -7.03 6.41 6.66
C ILE A 97 -5.86 5.82 7.45
N ALA A 98 -4.76 5.52 6.76
CA ALA A 98 -3.50 5.06 7.37
C ALA A 98 -2.31 5.57 6.56
N THR A 99 -1.18 5.77 7.23
CA THR A 99 0.04 6.32 6.63
C THR A 99 1.23 5.73 7.36
N GLU A 100 2.03 4.92 6.67
CA GLU A 100 3.19 4.24 7.25
C GLU A 100 4.46 4.57 6.46
N ILE A 101 5.57 4.77 7.18
CA ILE A 101 6.89 4.91 6.57
C ILE A 101 7.33 3.54 6.06
N VAL A 102 7.89 3.49 4.85
CA VAL A 102 8.45 2.26 4.28
C VAL A 102 9.98 2.33 4.36
N PRO A 103 10.59 1.79 5.43
CA PRO A 103 12.04 1.85 5.60
C PRO A 103 12.75 1.06 4.49
N ASP A 104 14.00 1.44 4.23
CA ASP A 104 14.88 0.81 3.23
C ASP A 104 14.39 0.89 1.78
N CYS A 105 13.33 1.67 1.53
CA CYS A 105 12.83 1.94 0.19
C CYS A 105 13.24 3.33 -0.29
N ALA A 106 13.60 3.41 -1.57
CA ALA A 106 13.76 4.64 -2.32
C ALA A 106 12.55 4.85 -3.23
N CYS A 107 12.14 6.09 -3.40
CA CYS A 107 11.03 6.47 -4.26
C CYS A 107 11.38 7.70 -5.10
N ALA A 108 10.67 7.84 -6.22
CA ALA A 108 10.82 8.95 -7.16
C ALA A 108 9.47 9.27 -7.80
N GLU A 109 9.30 10.50 -8.29
CA GLU A 109 8.16 10.89 -9.12
C GLU A 109 8.09 10.12 -10.45
#